data_AF-A0A1G9EZ77-F1
#
_entry.id   AF-A0A1G9EZ77-F1
#
_cell.length_a   1.000
_cell.length_b   1.000
_cell.length_c   1.000
_cell.angle_alpha   90.00
_cell.angle_beta   90.00
_cell.angle_gamma   90.00
#
_symmetry.space_group_name_H-M   'P 1'
#
loop_
_entity.id
_entity.type
_entity.pdbx_description
1 polymer ?
#
loop_
_entity_poly.entity_id
_entity_poly.type
_entity_poly.pdbx_seq_one_letter_code
_entity_poly.pdbx_strand_id
1 'polypeptide(L)'
;MLCEWKGVEIIEANACKDHIHMLVSIPPKISVSGFVGFLKGKSSLMIFEKFANLKYKYGNRHFWCRGYYVDTVGKNKKVIEEYIKNQQNEDMIADQISIKEYTDPFKGGR
;
A
#
# COMPACT_ATOMS: atom_id res chain seq x y z
N MET A 1 -3.46 0.42 -16.34
CA MET A 1 -2.17 0.59 -17.03
C MET A 1 -1.02 -0.28 -16.48
N LEU A 2 -0.45 -0.05 -15.29
CA LEU A 2 0.73 -0.86 -14.84
C LEU A 2 0.42 -2.35 -14.62
N CYS A 3 -0.71 -2.68 -14.01
CA CYS A 3 -1.13 -4.07 -13.81
C CYS A 3 -1.40 -4.78 -15.15
N GLU A 4 -2.07 -4.09 -16.08
CA GLU A 4 -2.32 -4.58 -17.45
C GLU A 4 -1.03 -4.90 -18.21
N TRP A 5 0.02 -4.09 -18.07
CA TRP A 5 1.33 -4.36 -18.68
C TRP A 5 1.96 -5.67 -18.23
N LYS A 6 1.56 -6.17 -17.05
CA LYS A 6 1.99 -7.45 -16.50
C LYS A 6 0.92 -8.54 -16.65
N GLY A 7 -0.23 -8.24 -17.26
CA GLY A 7 -1.36 -9.16 -17.33
C GLY A 7 -1.95 -9.49 -15.96
N VAL A 8 -1.84 -8.55 -15.00
CA VAL A 8 -2.44 -8.66 -13.67
C VAL A 8 -3.77 -7.92 -13.68
N GLU A 9 -4.82 -8.60 -13.24
CA GLU A 9 -6.16 -8.03 -13.12
C GLU A 9 -6.33 -7.41 -11.72
N ILE A 10 -6.90 -6.20 -11.68
CA ILE A 10 -7.27 -5.53 -10.44
C ILE A 10 -8.74 -5.87 -10.17
N ILE A 11 -9.01 -6.57 -9.07
CA ILE A 11 -10.38 -6.88 -8.64
C ILE A 11 -10.92 -5.71 -7.81
N GLU A 12 -10.10 -5.20 -6.88
CA GLU A 12 -10.43 -4.04 -6.05
C GLU A 12 -9.16 -3.30 -5.66
N ALA A 13 -9.25 -1.99 -5.49
CA ALA A 13 -8.15 -1.18 -4.96
C ALA A 13 -8.69 0.03 -4.21
N ASN A 14 -8.08 0.33 -3.07
CA ASN A 14 -8.38 1.52 -2.27
C ASN A 14 -7.09 2.28 -1.97
N ALA A 15 -7.11 3.59 -2.19
CA ALA A 15 -5.99 4.46 -1.91
C ALA A 15 -6.24 5.23 -0.61
N CYS A 16 -5.44 4.95 0.40
CA CYS A 16 -5.44 5.64 1.68
C CYS A 16 -4.46 6.83 1.65
N LYS A 17 -4.40 7.60 2.74
CA LYS A 17 -3.56 8.80 2.82
C LYS A 17 -2.06 8.49 2.74
N ASP A 18 -1.65 7.33 3.26
CA ASP A 18 -0.25 6.92 3.42
C ASP A 18 0.07 5.51 2.89
N HIS A 19 -0.94 4.72 2.53
CA HIS A 19 -0.80 3.39 1.94
C HIS A 19 -1.87 3.08 0.88
N ILE A 20 -1.72 1.97 0.16
CA ILE A 20 -2.69 1.51 -0.84
C ILE A 20 -2.98 0.03 -0.57
N HIS A 21 -4.26 -0.32 -0.55
CA HIS A 21 -4.75 -1.70 -0.53
C HIS A 21 -5.15 -2.13 -1.93
N MET A 22 -4.73 -3.32 -2.35
CA MET A 22 -5.11 -3.87 -3.65
C MET A 22 -5.41 -5.35 -3.55
N LEU A 23 -6.55 -5.75 -4.10
CA LEU A 23 -6.90 -7.13 -4.40
C LEU A 23 -6.66 -7.38 -5.89
N VAL A 24 -5.71 -8.26 -6.20
CA VAL A 24 -5.27 -8.53 -7.58
C VAL A 24 -5.21 -10.01 -7.89
N SER A 25 -5.51 -10.36 -9.14
CA SER A 25 -5.28 -11.69 -9.69
C SER A 25 -3.99 -11.70 -10.49
N ILE A 26 -2.95 -12.35 -9.94
CA ILE A 26 -1.61 -12.43 -10.53
C ILE A 26 -1.46 -13.77 -11.27
N PRO A 27 -1.04 -13.78 -12.56
CA PRO A 27 -0.74 -15.01 -13.26
C PRO A 27 0.33 -15.84 -12.53
N PRO A 28 0.20 -17.18 -12.43
CA PRO A 28 1.09 -18.02 -11.63
C PRO A 28 2.55 -18.02 -12.11
N LYS A 29 2.80 -17.61 -13.36
CA LYS A 29 4.15 -17.45 -13.93
C LYS A 29 4.90 -16.21 -13.41
N ILE A 30 4.22 -15.32 -12.70
CA ILE A 30 4.77 -14.07 -12.17
C ILE A 30 4.87 -14.21 -10.66
N SER A 31 6.07 -14.03 -10.10
CA SER A 31 6.23 -13.99 -8.66
C SER A 31 5.58 -12.73 -8.07
N VAL A 32 4.94 -12.90 -6.91
CA VAL A 32 4.32 -11.79 -6.17
C VAL A 32 5.34 -10.68 -5.89
N SER A 33 6.53 -11.05 -5.40
CA SER A 33 7.61 -10.09 -5.14
C SER A 33 8.07 -9.34 -6.39
N GLY A 34 8.17 -10.03 -7.52
CA GLY A 34 8.53 -9.41 -8.80
C GLY A 34 7.48 -8.42 -9.29
N PHE A 35 6.20 -8.76 -9.15
CA PHE A 35 5.09 -7.86 -9.49
C PHE A 35 5.07 -6.62 -8.59
N VAL A 36 5.16 -6.80 -7.26
CA VAL A 36 5.15 -5.69 -6.30
C VAL A 36 6.37 -4.77 -6.50
N GLY A 37 7.55 -5.34 -6.74
CA GLY A 37 8.76 -4.57 -7.04
C GLY A 37 8.61 -3.71 -8.30
N PHE A 38 8.05 -4.29 -9.37
CA PHE A 38 7.72 -3.56 -10.59
C PHE A 38 6.72 -2.43 -10.33
N LEU A 39 5.63 -2.74 -9.61
CA LEU A 39 4.54 -1.80 -9.34
C LEU A 39 5.04 -0.60 -8.52
N LYS A 40 5.75 -0.84 -7.41
CA LYS A 40 6.32 0.20 -6.56
C LYS A 40 7.37 1.03 -7.31
N GLY A 41 8.23 0.39 -8.10
CA GLY A 41 9.28 1.07 -8.86
C GLY A 41 8.73 1.99 -9.94
N LYS A 42 7.85 1.46 -10.81
CA LYS A 42 7.27 2.24 -11.91
C LYS A 42 6.32 3.32 -11.43
N SER A 43 5.49 3.06 -10.42
CA SER A 43 4.63 4.09 -9.83
C SER A 43 5.44 5.23 -9.22
N SER A 44 6.52 4.94 -8.48
CA SER A 44 7.40 5.98 -7.92
C SER A 44 7.94 6.91 -9.01
N LEU A 45 8.41 6.33 -10.12
CA LEU A 45 8.92 7.10 -11.26
C LEU A 45 7.83 8.01 -11.85
N MET A 46 6.66 7.44 -12.16
CA MET A 46 5.54 8.18 -12.75
C MET A 46 5.04 9.30 -11.83
N ILE A 47 5.02 9.08 -10.52
CA ILE A 47 4.60 10.07 -9.52
C ILE A 47 5.61 11.22 -9.47
N PHE A 48 6.92 10.95 -9.43
CA PHE A 48 7.93 12.01 -9.41
C PHE A 48 8.00 12.78 -10.73
N GLU A 49 7.73 12.14 -11.86
CA GLU A 49 7.62 12.81 -13.17
C GLU A 49 6.40 13.73 -13.22
N LYS A 50 5.25 13.27 -12.74
CA LYS A 50 4.00 14.05 -12.77
C LYS A 50 3.98 15.17 -11.72
N PHE A 51 4.60 14.97 -10.57
CA PHE A 51 4.59 15.91 -9.44
C PHE A 51 6.02 16.30 -9.06
N ALA A 52 6.64 17.14 -9.89
CA ALA A 52 8.03 17.58 -9.73
C ALA A 52 8.36 18.13 -8.32
N ASN A 53 7.38 18.76 -7.66
CA ASN A 53 7.53 19.30 -6.30
C ASN A 53 7.78 18.22 -5.23
N LEU A 54 7.25 17.00 -5.44
CA LEU A 54 7.49 15.87 -4.51
C LEU A 54 8.95 15.40 -4.55
N LYS A 55 9.65 15.59 -5.67
CA LYS A 55 11.07 15.24 -5.81
C LYS A 55 11.94 16.01 -4.80
N TYR A 56 11.59 17.26 -4.51
CA TYR A 56 12.28 18.10 -3.52
C TYR A 56 11.89 17.72 -2.09
N LYS A 57 10.61 17.45 -1.83
CA LYS A 57 10.13 17.05 -0.49
C LYS A 57 10.71 15.71 -0.02
N TYR A 58 10.89 14.76 -0.95
CA TYR A 58 11.33 13.40 -0.61
C TYR A 58 12.83 13.14 -0.78
N GLY A 59 13.64 14.13 -1.20
CA GLY A 59 15.13 14.21 -1.21
C GLY A 59 15.92 13.05 -1.83
N ASN A 60 15.59 11.84 -1.40
CA ASN A 60 16.16 10.53 -1.68
C ASN A 60 15.33 9.75 -2.73
N ARG A 61 14.29 10.37 -3.31
CA ARG A 61 13.38 9.76 -4.32
C ARG A 61 12.75 8.42 -3.91
N HIS A 62 12.52 8.20 -2.61
CA HIS A 62 11.76 7.06 -2.13
C HIS A 62 10.31 7.47 -1.89
N PHE A 63 9.39 6.95 -2.71
CA PHE A 63 7.96 7.19 -2.52
C PHE A 63 7.33 6.13 -1.61
N TRP A 64 7.69 4.87 -1.81
CA TRP A 64 7.22 3.74 -0.98
C TRP A 64 8.24 3.33 0.07
N CYS A 65 7.76 2.77 1.19
CA CYS A 65 8.60 2.04 2.13
C CYS A 65 9.23 0.81 1.47
N ARG A 66 10.28 0.23 2.07
CA ARG A 66 10.95 -0.97 1.51
C ARG A 66 10.04 -2.20 1.53
N GLY A 67 9.33 -2.40 2.64
CA GLY A 67 8.44 -3.55 2.84
C GLY A 67 7.13 -3.48 2.04
N TYR A 68 6.40 -4.58 2.07
CA TYR A 68 5.01 -4.69 1.63
C TYR A 68 4.38 -5.87 2.37
N TYR A 69 3.06 -5.83 2.55
CA TYR A 69 2.28 -6.95 3.06
C TYR A 69 1.60 -7.68 1.90
N VAL A 70 1.49 -9.00 2.00
CA VAL A 70 0.73 -9.80 1.04
C VAL A 70 0.13 -11.01 1.73
N ASP A 71 -1.13 -11.28 1.41
CA ASP A 71 -1.82 -12.50 1.80
C ASP A 71 -2.54 -13.09 0.57
N THR A 72 -2.65 -14.42 0.54
CA THR A 72 -3.34 -15.13 -0.53
C THR A 72 -4.78 -15.38 -0.15
N VAL A 73 -5.71 -14.70 -0.82
CA VAL A 73 -7.13 -15.00 -0.67
C VAL A 73 -7.55 -16.14 -1.61
N GLY A 74 -8.19 -17.16 -1.04
CA GLY A 74 -8.81 -18.23 -1.83
C GLY A 74 -10.06 -17.73 -2.58
N LYS A 75 -10.58 -18.54 -3.50
CA LYS A 75 -11.74 -18.21 -4.37
C LYS A 75 -13.09 -17.99 -3.64
N ASN A 76 -13.11 -17.93 -2.31
CA ASN A 76 -14.35 -17.90 -1.54
C ASN A 76 -14.79 -16.46 -1.27
N LYS A 77 -15.92 -16.05 -1.85
CA LYS A 77 -16.47 -14.69 -1.74
C LYS A 77 -16.63 -14.22 -0.30
N LYS A 78 -16.99 -15.12 0.63
CA LYS A 78 -17.11 -14.81 2.06
C LYS A 78 -15.77 -14.35 2.68
N VAL A 79 -14.67 -14.98 2.28
CA VAL A 79 -13.33 -14.64 2.76
C VAL A 79 -12.91 -13.27 2.25
N ILE A 80 -13.30 -12.91 1.02
CA ILE A 80 -13.03 -11.59 0.44
C ILE A 80 -13.82 -10.50 1.18
N GLU A 81 -15.11 -10.73 1.47
CA GLU A 81 -15.94 -9.78 2.24
C GLU A 81 -15.42 -9.59 3.67
N GLU A 82 -15.01 -10.68 4.34
CA GLU A 82 -14.46 -10.63 5.68
C GLU A 82 -13.09 -9.95 5.71
N TYR A 83 -12.23 -10.19 4.71
CA TYR A 83 -10.96 -9.50 4.53
C TYR A 83 -11.15 -7.98 4.40
N ILE A 84 -12.05 -7.51 3.55
CA ILE A 84 -12.31 -6.07 3.36
C ILE A 84 -12.76 -5.41 4.68
N LYS A 85 -13.67 -6.07 5.41
CA LYS A 85 -14.18 -5.57 6.69
C LYS A 85 -13.09 -5.51 7.75
N ASN A 86 -12.23 -6.52 7.81
CA ASN A 86 -11.14 -6.57 8.77
C ASN A 86 -10.03 -5.57 8.42
N GLN A 87 -9.72 -5.38 7.14
CA GLN A 87 -8.71 -4.41 6.72
C GLN A 87 -9.06 -2.99 7.14
N GLN A 88 -10.33 -2.57 6.98
CA GLN A 88 -10.79 -1.25 7.44
C GLN A 88 -10.65 -1.08 8.96
N ASN A 89 -10.91 -2.13 9.72
CA ASN A 89 -10.76 -2.10 11.18
C ASN A 89 -9.30 -2.09 11.60
N GLU A 90 -8.44 -2.88 10.95
CA GLU A 90 -7.00 -2.91 11.19
C GLU A 90 -6.35 -1.56 10.87
N ASP A 91 -6.73 -0.94 9.75
CA ASP A 91 -6.27 0.40 9.38
C ASP A 91 -6.70 1.43 10.44
N MET A 92 -7.95 1.38 10.92
CA MET A 92 -8.43 2.24 12.01
C MET A 92 -7.64 2.03 13.30
N ILE A 93 -7.32 0.80 13.67
CA ILE A 93 -6.56 0.47 14.88
C ILE A 93 -5.11 0.94 14.75
N ALA A 94 -4.47 0.70 13.61
CA ALA A 94 -3.11 1.15 13.32
C ALA A 94 -3.01 2.69 13.37
N ASP A 95 -3.97 3.39 12.77
CA ASP A 95 -4.09 4.84 12.85
C ASP A 95 -4.22 5.30 14.32
N GLN A 96 -5.05 4.64 15.12
CA GLN A 96 -5.24 4.97 16.53
C GLN A 96 -3.99 4.73 17.40
N ILE A 97 -3.22 3.68 17.11
CA ILE A 97 -1.96 3.37 17.79
C ILE A 97 -0.90 4.42 17.43
N SER A 98 -0.79 4.80 16.15
CA SER A 98 0.14 5.84 15.71
C SER A 98 -0.13 7.20 16.38
N ILE A 99 -1.40 7.54 16.61
CA ILE A 99 -1.81 8.76 17.33
C ILE A 99 -1.40 8.69 18.82
N LYS A 100 -1.52 7.51 19.45
CA LYS A 100 -1.11 7.32 20.85
C LYS A 100 0.41 7.41 21.02
N GLU A 101 1.20 6.82 20.11
CA GLU A 101 2.66 6.92 20.15
C GLU A 101 3.19 8.33 19.85
N TYR A 102 2.44 9.16 19.10
CA TYR A 102 2.77 10.57 18.89
C TYR A 102 2.48 11.47 20.11
N THR A 103 1.90 10.90 21.17
CA THR A 103 1.72 11.62 22.44
C THR A 103 3.02 11.49 23.23
N ASP A 104 3.92 12.47 23.06
CA ASP A 104 5.20 12.55 23.76
C ASP A 104 5.01 12.39 25.29
N PRO A 105 5.48 11.28 25.90
CA PRO A 105 5.33 11.04 27.32
C PRO A 105 6.21 11.98 28.19
N PHE A 106 7.07 12.79 27.57
CA PHE A 106 7.96 13.74 28.24
C PHE A 106 7.47 15.19 28.19
N LYS A 107 6.28 15.46 27.65
CA LYS A 107 5.62 16.76 27.81
C LYS A 107 5.00 16.87 29.22
N GLY A 108 5.86 16.86 30.23
CA GLY A 108 5.53 17.23 31.60
C GLY A 108 5.02 18.66 31.65
N GLY A 109 3.88 18.84 32.33
CA GLY A 109 3.30 20.14 32.61
C GLY A 109 4.27 21.06 33.35
N ARG A 110 4.19 22.34 33.02
CA ARG A 110 4.67 23.40 33.92
C ARG A 110 3.65 23.62 35.02
#